data_AF-A0A2G9R4Y8-F1
#
_entry.id   AF-A0A2G9R4Y8-F1
#
_cell.length_a   1.000
_cell.length_b   1.000
_cell.length_c   1.000
_cell.angle_alpha   90.00
_cell.angle_beta   90.00
_cell.angle_gamma   90.00
#
_symmetry.space_group_name_H-M   'P 1'
#
loop_
_entity.id
_entity.type
_entity.pdbx_description
1 polymer ?
#
loop_
_entity_poly.entity_id
_entity_poly.type
_entity_poly.pdbx_seq_one_letter_code
_entity_poly.pdbx_strand_id
1 'polypeptide(L)'
;MDGNLTENIRRYFPLIGHVQIAQVPHRHEPDSPGELNFPYLFDLLEELGYRGYIGCEYKPRGDTVAGLGWMQEYHKRREERAESN
;
A
#
# COMPACT_ATOMS: atom_id res chain seq x y z
N MET A 1 -3.63 -8.57 17.04
CA MET A 1 -3.70 -7.95 15.70
C MET A 1 -2.96 -8.91 14.81
N ASP A 2 -3.67 -9.61 13.93
CA ASP A 2 -3.11 -10.76 13.21
C ASP A 2 -2.34 -10.29 11.98
N GLY A 3 -1.16 -10.87 11.76
CA GLY A 3 -0.39 -10.69 10.54
C GLY A 3 -0.95 -11.52 9.39
N ASN A 4 -0.07 -12.20 8.65
CA ASN A 4 -0.45 -13.07 7.53
C ASN A 4 -1.25 -12.34 6.43
N LEU A 5 -0.85 -11.11 6.11
CA LEU A 5 -1.59 -10.22 5.20
C LEU A 5 -1.78 -10.83 3.82
N THR A 6 -0.77 -11.48 3.25
CA THR A 6 -0.86 -12.10 1.91
C THR A 6 -2.02 -13.08 1.83
N GLU A 7 -2.06 -14.04 2.75
CA GLU A 7 -3.08 -15.09 2.74
C GLU A 7 -4.46 -14.54 3.11
N ASN A 8 -4.52 -13.59 4.05
CA ASN A 8 -5.78 -12.95 4.42
C ASN A 8 -6.36 -12.12 3.26
N ILE A 9 -5.54 -11.33 2.56
CA ILE A 9 -5.97 -10.57 1.38
C ILE A 9 -6.47 -11.55 0.32
N ARG A 10 -5.72 -12.60 -0.04
CA ARG A 10 -6.15 -13.61 -1.04
C ARG A 10 -7.46 -14.28 -0.64
N ARG A 11 -7.58 -14.71 0.61
CA ARG A 11 -8.75 -15.43 1.12
C ARG A 11 -10.01 -14.57 1.13
N TYR A 12 -9.89 -13.32 1.56
CA TYR A 12 -11.03 -12.43 1.74
C TYR A 12 -11.26 -11.48 0.56
N PHE A 13 -10.42 -11.53 -0.48
CA PHE A 13 -10.50 -10.63 -1.64
C PHE A 13 -11.92 -10.45 -2.21
N PRO A 14 -12.75 -11.51 -2.39
CA PRO A 14 -14.11 -11.34 -2.90
C PRO A 14 -15.06 -10.53 -2.00
N LEU A 15 -14.68 -10.30 -0.75
CA LEU A 15 -15.44 -9.56 0.26
C LEU A 15 -14.88 -8.15 0.54
N ILE A 16 -13.69 -7.83 0.03
CA ILE A 16 -13.02 -6.55 0.28
C ILE A 16 -13.67 -5.46 -0.57
N GLY A 17 -14.44 -4.57 0.06
CA GLY A 17 -15.04 -3.40 -0.60
C GLY A 17 -14.16 -2.15 -0.61
N HIS A 18 -13.22 -2.03 0.34
CA HIS A 18 -12.29 -0.90 0.46
C HIS A 18 -11.02 -1.31 1.21
N VAL A 19 -9.90 -0.65 0.93
CA VAL A 19 -8.60 -0.86 1.56
C VAL A 19 -8.10 0.47 2.12
N GLN A 20 -7.58 0.46 3.34
CA GLN A 20 -6.90 1.61 3.96
C GLN A 20 -5.50 1.19 4.41
N ILE A 21 -4.54 2.14 4.37
CA ILE A 21 -3.14 1.87 4.68
C ILE A 21 -2.57 2.87 5.68
N ALA A 22 -1.70 2.36 6.56
CA ALA A 22 -0.79 3.11 7.40
C ALA A 22 0.34 2.17 7.87
N GLN A 23 1.56 2.67 8.02
CA GLN A 23 2.66 1.84 8.50
C GLN A 23 2.47 1.43 9.97
N VAL A 24 2.82 0.19 10.30
CA VAL A 24 2.71 -0.37 11.65
C VAL A 24 4.09 -0.35 12.31
N PRO A 25 4.20 0.01 13.61
CA PRO A 25 3.10 0.23 14.58
C PRO A 25 2.63 1.68 14.72
N HIS A 26 3.35 2.65 14.14
CA HIS A 26 3.18 4.06 14.50
C HIS A 26 2.15 4.84 13.65
N ARG A 27 1.57 4.20 12.64
CA ARG A 27 0.60 4.77 11.69
C ARG A 27 1.15 5.98 10.93
N HIS A 28 2.36 5.85 10.42
CA HIS A 28 3.02 6.85 9.58
C HIS A 28 2.90 6.48 8.09
N GLU A 29 3.54 7.26 7.23
CA GLU A 29 3.62 7.05 5.78
C GLU A 29 4.02 5.60 5.45
N PRO A 30 3.52 5.02 4.35
CA PRO A 30 3.82 3.64 3.93
C PRO A 30 5.32 3.30 3.79
N ASP A 31 6.16 4.29 3.47
CA ASP A 31 7.62 4.13 3.34
C ASP A 31 8.39 4.39 4.65
N SER A 32 7.70 4.78 5.72
CA SER A 32 8.33 4.96 7.04
C SER A 32 8.83 3.62 7.61
N PRO A 33 9.84 3.63 8.52
CA PRO A 33 10.29 2.43 9.20
C PRO A 33 9.15 1.72 9.93
N GLY A 34 8.99 0.44 9.64
CA GLY A 34 7.94 -0.40 10.21
C GLY A 34 8.03 -1.83 9.70
N GLU A 35 6.99 -2.61 10.00
CA GLU A 35 6.95 -4.05 9.73
C GLU A 35 6.35 -4.41 8.37
N LEU A 36 5.63 -3.49 7.70
CA LEU A 36 4.94 -3.77 6.45
C LEU A 36 5.72 -3.33 5.22
N ASN A 37 5.80 -4.23 4.23
CA ASN A 37 6.30 -3.94 2.89
C ASN A 37 5.14 -3.55 1.95
N PHE A 38 4.82 -2.27 1.87
CA PHE A 38 3.74 -1.77 1.01
C PHE A 38 3.94 -1.96 -0.49
N PRO A 39 5.16 -1.77 -1.06
CA PRO A 39 5.42 -2.12 -2.46
C PRO A 39 4.92 -3.51 -2.84
N TYR A 40 5.19 -4.52 -2.00
CA TYR A 40 4.71 -5.87 -2.19
C TYR A 40 3.17 -6.00 -2.05
N LEU A 41 2.56 -5.33 -1.06
CA LEU A 41 1.11 -5.38 -0.85
C LEU A 41 0.33 -4.71 -2.00
N PHE A 42 0.86 -3.63 -2.56
CA PHE A 42 0.27 -2.98 -3.74
C PHE A 42 0.33 -3.92 -4.96
N ASP A 43 1.48 -4.57 -5.17
CA ASP A 43 1.65 -5.55 -6.24
C ASP A 43 0.65 -6.71 -6.10
N LEU A 44 0.44 -7.21 -4.87
CA LEU A 44 -0.54 -8.25 -4.59
C LEU A 44 -1.98 -7.81 -4.90
N LEU A 45 -2.35 -6.58 -4.54
CA LEU A 45 -3.68 -6.04 -4.87
C LEU A 45 -3.88 -5.89 -6.38
N GLU A 46 -2.84 -5.48 -7.10
CA GLU A 46 -2.86 -5.38 -8.57
C GLU A 46 -2.96 -6.78 -9.22
N GLU A 47 -2.21 -7.77 -8.73
CA GLU A 47 -2.27 -9.18 -9.19
C GLU A 47 -3.68 -9.75 -9.02
N LEU A 48 -4.34 -9.47 -7.89
CA LEU A 48 -5.70 -9.91 -7.62
C LEU A 48 -6.76 -9.10 -8.40
N GLY A 49 -6.36 -8.03 -9.09
CA GLY A 49 -7.24 -7.22 -9.91
C GLY A 49 -8.10 -6.23 -9.11
N TYR A 50 -7.60 -5.73 -7.98
CA TYR A 50 -8.30 -4.71 -7.19
C TYR A 50 -8.43 -3.42 -8.01
N ARG A 51 -9.66 -2.91 -8.15
CA ARG A 51 -9.99 -1.73 -8.96
C ARG A 51 -10.52 -0.56 -8.13
N GLY A 52 -10.65 -0.74 -6.82
CA GLY A 52 -11.12 0.29 -5.90
C GLY A 52 -10.02 1.29 -5.51
N TYR A 53 -10.40 2.32 -4.76
CA TYR A 53 -9.44 3.24 -4.16
C TYR A 53 -8.78 2.64 -2.91
N ILE A 54 -7.56 3.12 -2.62
CA ILE A 54 -6.84 2.84 -1.36
C ILE A 54 -6.83 4.13 -0.53
N GLY A 55 -7.42 4.09 0.66
CA GLY A 55 -7.41 5.21 1.61
C GLY A 55 -6.06 5.34 2.32
N CYS A 56 -5.46 6.53 2.24
CA CYS A 56 -4.19 6.84 2.90
C CYS A 56 -4.41 7.34 4.34
N GLU A 57 -4.84 6.46 5.25
CA GLU A 57 -5.24 6.81 6.62
C GLU A 57 -4.10 6.71 7.64
N TYR A 58 -3.05 7.49 7.43
CA TYR A 58 -1.91 7.62 8.34
C TYR A 58 -1.77 9.05 8.90
N LYS A 59 -0.96 9.17 9.96
CA LYS A 59 -0.52 10.44 10.55
C LYS A 59 0.84 10.79 9.96
N PRO A 60 0.95 11.86 9.16
CA PRO A 60 2.25 12.27 8.63
C PRO A 60 3.29 12.45 9.74
N ARG A 61 4.53 12.01 9.51
CA ARG A 61 5.63 12.19 10.49
C ARG A 61 6.04 13.64 10.67
N GLY A 62 5.80 14.46 9.64
CA GLY A 62 6.12 15.88 9.62
C GLY A 62 5.17 16.61 8.69
N ASP A 63 5.73 17.46 7.82
CA ASP A 63 4.93 18.10 6.77
C ASP A 63 4.32 17.05 5.83
N THR A 64 3.03 17.21 5.54
CA THR A 64 2.28 16.23 4.74
C THR A 64 2.84 16.13 3.32
N VAL A 65 3.14 17.26 2.68
CA VAL A 65 3.59 17.29 1.28
C VAL A 65 4.99 16.70 1.16
N ALA A 66 5.88 17.03 2.11
CA ALA A 66 7.21 16.45 2.19
C ALA A 66 7.20 14.92 2.35
N GLY A 67 6.16 14.35 2.98
CA GLY A 67 5.99 12.91 3.18
C GLY A 67 5.42 12.14 1.99
N LEU A 68 5.07 12.78 0.87
CA LEU A 68 4.42 12.11 -0.26
C LEU A 68 5.39 11.39 -1.23
N GLY A 69 6.66 11.26 -0.87
CA GLY A 69 7.67 10.59 -1.70
C GLY A 69 7.29 9.15 -2.09
N TRP A 70 6.66 8.41 -1.18
CA TRP A 70 6.20 7.04 -1.44
C TRP A 70 5.18 6.94 -2.60
N MET A 71 4.34 7.96 -2.79
CA MET A 71 3.38 7.98 -3.91
C MET A 71 4.10 8.19 -5.24
N GLN A 72 5.09 9.08 -5.28
CA GLN A 72 5.89 9.32 -6.48
C GLN A 72 6.63 8.05 -6.90
N GLU A 73 7.22 7.33 -5.95
CA GLU A 73 7.91 6.06 -6.22
C GLU A 73 6.93 4.97 -6.69
N TYR A 74 5.73 4.89 -6.11
CA TYR A 74 4.69 3.97 -6.60
C TYR A 74 4.32 4.25 -8.07
N HIS A 75 4.08 5.51 -8.43
CA HIS A 75 3.75 5.90 -9.80
C HIS A 75 4.88 5.57 -10.77
N LYS A 76 6.13 5.90 -10.40
CA LYS A 76 7.31 5.59 -11.18
C LYS A 76 7.46 4.09 -11.44
N ARG A 77 7.38 3.25 -10.39
CA ARG A 77 7.44 1.77 -10.52
C ARG A 77 6.35 1.22 -11.44
N ARG A 78 5.18 1.83 -11.46
CA ARG A 78 4.08 1.43 -12.34
C ARG A 78 4.32 1.79 -13.79
N GLU A 79 4.87 2.97 -14.06
CA GLU A 79 5.25 3.41 -15.40
C GLU A 79 6.34 2.51 -15.98
N GLU A 80 7.40 2.22 -15.21
CA GLU A 80 8.50 1.32 -15.62
C GLU A 80 8.01 -0.08 -15.99
N ARG A 81 7.01 -0.61 -15.27
CA ARG A 81 6.38 -1.90 -15.58
C ARG A 81 5.50 -1.86 -16.82
N ALA A 82 4.84 -0.74 -17.09
CA ALA A 82 4.04 -0.57 -18.29
C ALA A 82 4.91 -0.48 -19.55
N GLU A 83 6.13 0.07 -19.44
CA GLU A 83 7.10 0.16 -20.53
C GLU A 83 7.85 -1.16 -20.80
N SER A 84 7.86 -2.08 -19.84
CA SER A 84 8.56 -3.38 -19.92
C SER A 84 7.68 -4.52 -20.48
N ASN A 85 6.42 -4.25 -20.82
CA ASN A 85 5.42 -5.20 -21.32
C ASN A 85 4.97 -4.87 -22.74
#